data_AF-F9ZJ92-F1
#
_entry.id   AF-F9ZJ92-F1
#
_cell.length_a   1.000
_cell.length_b   1.000
_cell.length_c   1.000
_cell.angle_alpha   90.00
_cell.angle_beta   90.00
_cell.angle_gamma   90.00
#
_symmetry.space_group_name_H-M   'P 1'
#
loop_
_entity.id
_entity.type
_entity.pdbx_description
1 polymer ?
#
loop_
_entity_poly.entity_id
_entity_poly.type
_entity_poly.pdbx_seq_one_letter_code
_entity_poly.pdbx_strand_id
1 'polypeptide(L)'
;MTKAIRIFLDSSDYSMLSDSSKQTPALVDTLQELLDLRDSDRVRFYYSGTILSEMAPLDPAYASAAKQRTDMLIRLCGTNALAWHSTILANELASAYEVAGPVFSAYSDTGDWYPLEVFRLLPNDQLDISKTITDVLRGPGVSRTERRKAQKQLLKRGQPRPAVRAILGEDPENQSIDKLMAHFPMRPADARTLMRFYTGHATADEATLAFRASLRDPRWMIQWFRQNHTELNEFVTLLRNPAARVVDAVLSAFEKAKEIRALDHTFGSGFADSIIINKEWIEFQDSCLSNVAAQIAESALNIRYQPLDPAILELRCPGLTVAVRSLFSAWWTTTTKMPRAPQPNDFADAMHAIYAPYVHVFRADSFMAPHIQKHVARYGVRVVSKLKGIGEAINTEIASDK
;
A
#
# COMPACT_ATOMS: atom_id res chain seq x y z
N MET A 1 -5.78 -23.63 19.55
CA MET A 1 -5.66 -22.17 19.73
C MET A 1 -6.51 -21.52 18.66
N THR A 2 -7.54 -20.76 19.04
CA THR A 2 -8.39 -19.97 18.12
C THR A 2 -7.55 -18.88 17.45
N LYS A 3 -7.81 -18.61 16.17
CA LYS A 3 -7.03 -17.66 15.38
C LYS A 3 -7.44 -16.23 15.79
N ALA A 4 -6.49 -15.37 16.14
CA ALA A 4 -6.80 -14.00 16.52
C ALA A 4 -7.59 -13.26 15.42
N ILE A 5 -8.56 -12.45 15.84
CA ILE A 5 -9.44 -11.73 14.94
C ILE A 5 -8.73 -10.53 14.37
N ARG A 6 -8.81 -10.35 13.05
CA ARG A 6 -8.02 -9.36 12.32
C ARG A 6 -8.90 -8.16 12.01
N ILE A 7 -8.42 -6.97 12.35
CA ILE A 7 -9.18 -5.72 12.24
C ILE A 7 -8.40 -4.72 11.40
N PHE A 8 -9.08 -4.03 10.49
CA PHE A 8 -8.53 -2.92 9.73
C PHE A 8 -9.31 -1.63 10.02
N LEU A 9 -8.60 -0.58 10.42
CA LEU A 9 -9.15 0.76 10.64
C LEU A 9 -8.77 1.68 9.48
N ASP A 10 -9.62 2.66 9.19
CA ASP A 10 -9.33 3.69 8.19
C ASP A 10 -8.43 4.80 8.75
N SER A 11 -7.74 5.54 7.88
CA SER A 11 -6.87 6.66 8.25
C SER A 11 -7.60 7.76 9.02
N SER A 12 -8.89 7.96 8.73
CA SER A 12 -9.74 8.92 9.45
C SER A 12 -10.05 8.49 10.89
N ASP A 13 -10.03 7.19 11.22
CA ASP A 13 -10.24 6.71 12.60
C ASP A 13 -9.05 7.09 13.49
N TYR A 14 -7.82 6.91 13.00
CA TYR A 14 -6.63 7.38 13.73
C TYR A 14 -6.64 8.90 13.89
N SER A 15 -7.17 9.63 12.90
CA SER A 15 -7.35 11.08 12.99
C SER A 15 -8.35 11.49 14.07
N MET A 16 -9.44 10.75 14.25
CA MET A 16 -10.39 10.98 15.34
C MET A 16 -9.80 10.59 16.70
N LEU A 17 -9.25 9.38 16.82
CA LEU A 17 -8.77 8.81 18.09
C LEU A 17 -7.57 9.56 18.68
N SER A 18 -6.73 10.16 17.84
CA SER A 18 -5.51 10.86 18.28
C SER A 18 -5.68 12.35 18.57
N ASP A 19 -6.76 12.97 18.10
CA ASP A 19 -6.99 14.42 18.21
C ASP A 19 -7.66 14.78 19.53
N SER A 20 -6.89 15.38 20.44
CA SER A 20 -7.39 15.82 21.76
C SER A 20 -8.53 16.84 21.66
N SER A 21 -8.59 17.63 20.59
CA SER A 21 -9.66 18.62 20.39
C SER A 21 -11.00 17.99 20.01
N LYS A 22 -10.99 16.74 19.54
CA LYS A 22 -12.18 15.97 19.14
C LYS A 22 -12.59 14.92 20.18
N GLN A 23 -11.92 14.90 21.34
CA GLN A 23 -12.24 13.94 22.40
C GLN A 23 -13.62 14.21 22.97
N THR A 24 -14.45 13.19 22.91
CA THR A 24 -15.74 13.10 23.60
C THR A 24 -15.68 11.89 24.53
N PRO A 25 -16.49 11.84 25.62
CA PRO A 25 -16.52 10.67 26.50
C PRO A 25 -16.71 9.36 25.73
N ALA A 26 -17.63 9.35 24.76
CA ALA A 26 -17.87 8.18 23.91
C ALA A 26 -16.65 7.75 23.08
N LEU A 27 -15.84 8.70 22.59
CA LEU A 27 -14.63 8.39 21.82
C LEU A 27 -13.51 7.88 22.74
N VAL A 28 -13.41 8.40 23.96
CA VAL A 28 -12.49 7.90 25.00
C VAL A 28 -12.84 6.46 25.37
N ASP A 29 -14.13 6.18 25.60
CA ASP A 29 -14.62 4.83 25.90
C ASP A 29 -14.33 3.87 24.72
N THR A 30 -14.59 4.32 23.48
CA THR A 30 -14.29 3.52 22.28
C THR A 30 -12.79 3.23 22.17
N LEU A 31 -11.92 4.23 22.41
CA LEU A 31 -10.48 4.02 22.39
C LEU A 31 -10.05 3.01 23.45
N GLN A 32 -10.57 3.14 24.67
CA GLN A 32 -10.24 2.22 25.76
C GLN A 32 -10.68 0.79 25.42
N GLU A 33 -11.90 0.61 24.90
CA GLU A 33 -12.40 -0.69 24.44
C GLU A 33 -11.48 -1.31 23.38
N LEU A 34 -11.05 -0.54 22.37
CA LEU A 34 -10.15 -1.05 21.33
C LEU A 34 -8.78 -1.48 21.88
N LEU A 35 -8.27 -0.76 22.88
CA LEU A 35 -7.00 -1.09 23.55
C LEU A 35 -7.13 -2.34 24.41
N ASP A 36 -8.23 -2.49 25.15
CA ASP A 36 -8.50 -3.67 25.95
C ASP A 36 -8.66 -4.92 25.04
N LEU A 37 -9.32 -4.75 23.88
CA LEU A 37 -9.44 -5.81 22.87
C LEU A 37 -8.09 -6.20 22.28
N ARG A 38 -7.23 -5.22 21.96
CA ARG A 38 -5.85 -5.45 21.52
C ARG A 38 -5.06 -6.26 22.58
N ASP A 39 -5.17 -5.86 23.84
CA ASP A 39 -4.43 -6.47 24.96
C ASP A 39 -4.93 -7.86 25.35
N SER A 40 -6.10 -8.26 24.86
CA SER A 40 -6.66 -9.59 25.11
C SER A 40 -5.98 -10.73 24.33
N ASP A 41 -5.08 -10.42 23.39
CA ASP A 41 -4.48 -11.34 22.40
C ASP A 41 -5.48 -12.06 21.47
N ARG A 42 -6.78 -11.82 21.64
CA ARG A 42 -7.85 -12.38 20.79
C ARG A 42 -8.05 -11.57 19.51
N VAL A 43 -7.51 -10.35 19.47
CA VAL A 43 -7.71 -9.39 18.39
C VAL A 43 -6.36 -8.80 17.98
N ARG A 44 -6.16 -8.63 16.67
CA ARG A 44 -4.99 -7.98 16.08
C ARG A 44 -5.47 -6.91 15.11
N PHE A 45 -5.07 -5.67 15.38
CA PHE A 45 -5.26 -4.56 14.46
C PHE A 45 -4.13 -4.53 13.45
N TYR A 46 -4.45 -4.36 12.18
CA TYR A 46 -3.50 -4.26 11.09
C TYR A 46 -3.58 -2.88 10.44
N TYR A 47 -2.42 -2.34 10.09
CA TYR A 47 -2.32 -1.15 9.22
C TYR A 47 -1.84 -1.55 7.83
N SER A 48 -1.99 -0.66 6.86
CA SER A 48 -1.37 -0.79 5.55
C SER A 48 -0.43 0.38 5.28
N GLY A 49 0.45 0.19 4.31
CA GLY A 49 1.26 1.29 3.82
C GLY A 49 0.46 2.43 3.18
N THR A 50 -0.73 2.14 2.64
CA THR A 50 -1.64 3.16 2.09
C THR A 50 -2.04 4.15 3.18
N ILE A 51 -2.40 3.66 4.37
CA ILE A 51 -2.72 4.51 5.53
C ILE A 51 -1.52 5.36 5.95
N LEU A 52 -0.31 4.79 5.94
CA LEU A 52 0.90 5.55 6.27
C LEU A 52 1.17 6.68 5.27
N SER A 53 0.96 6.42 3.97
CA SER A 53 1.08 7.44 2.93
C SER A 53 0.04 8.55 3.09
N GLU A 54 -1.19 8.24 3.50
CA GLU A 54 -2.25 9.23 3.77
C GLU A 54 -2.00 10.05 5.04
N MET A 55 -1.40 9.43 6.05
CA MET A 55 -1.06 10.08 7.31
C MET A 55 0.20 10.95 7.19
N ALA A 56 1.02 10.75 6.16
CA ALA A 56 2.21 11.54 5.91
C ALA A 56 1.86 13.02 5.71
N PRO A 57 2.58 13.95 6.36
CA PRO A 57 2.28 15.37 6.23
C PRO A 57 2.66 15.86 4.82
N LEU A 58 1.73 16.58 4.19
CA LEU A 58 1.99 17.31 2.94
C LEU A 58 2.61 18.68 3.19
N ASP A 59 2.35 19.26 4.36
CA ASP A 59 2.85 20.55 4.82
C ASP A 59 3.42 20.40 6.24
N PRO A 60 4.57 21.03 6.57
CA PRO A 60 5.13 21.09 7.92
C PRO A 60 4.12 21.47 9.01
N ALA A 61 3.13 22.31 8.71
CA ALA A 61 2.08 22.71 9.65
C ALA A 61 1.27 21.51 10.19
N TYR A 62 1.13 20.43 9.41
CA TYR A 62 0.39 19.23 9.80
C TYR A 62 1.29 18.15 10.44
N ALA A 63 2.57 18.42 10.67
CA ALA A 63 3.52 17.45 11.21
C ALA A 63 3.11 16.91 12.59
N SER A 64 2.59 17.78 13.47
CA SER A 64 2.15 17.38 14.81
C SER A 64 0.98 16.39 14.74
N ALA A 65 -0.02 16.71 13.92
CA ALA A 65 -1.18 15.84 13.69
C ALA A 65 -0.76 14.49 13.05
N ALA A 66 0.15 14.52 12.07
CA ALA A 66 0.70 13.30 11.47
C ALA A 66 1.40 12.41 12.52
N LYS A 67 2.20 13.00 13.41
CA LYS A 67 2.85 12.29 14.51
C LYS A 67 1.83 11.65 15.46
N GLN A 68 0.82 12.41 15.90
CA GLN A 68 -0.21 11.92 16.82
C GLN A 68 -0.99 10.73 16.23
N ARG A 69 -1.39 10.83 14.95
CA ARG A 69 -2.05 9.73 14.23
C ARG A 69 -1.17 8.48 14.18
N THR A 70 0.14 8.67 13.95
CA THR A 70 1.12 7.59 13.85
C THR A 70 1.37 6.92 15.19
N ASP A 71 1.45 7.70 16.26
CA ASP A 71 1.55 7.17 17.63
C ASP A 71 0.30 6.35 17.99
N MET A 72 -0.89 6.80 17.59
CA MET A 72 -2.13 6.02 17.77
C MET A 72 -2.13 4.73 16.95
N LEU A 73 -1.69 4.78 15.69
CA LEU A 73 -1.55 3.60 14.84
C LEU A 73 -0.62 2.56 15.45
N ILE A 74 0.57 2.97 15.92
CA ILE A 74 1.51 2.08 16.61
C ILE A 74 0.91 1.54 17.90
N ARG A 75 0.17 2.37 18.65
CA ARG A 75 -0.49 1.92 19.87
C ARG A 75 -1.48 0.79 19.58
N LEU A 76 -2.29 0.88 18.53
CA LEU A 76 -3.29 -0.15 18.22
C LEU A 76 -2.70 -1.37 17.50
N CYS A 77 -1.88 -1.14 16.47
CA CYS A 77 -1.41 -2.20 15.58
C CYS A 77 -0.06 -2.79 15.99
N GLY A 78 0.77 -2.06 16.72
CA GLY A 78 2.16 -2.43 16.94
C GLY A 78 2.91 -2.59 15.62
N THR A 79 3.43 -3.79 15.36
CA THR A 79 4.12 -4.17 14.13
C THR A 79 3.24 -4.96 13.15
N ASN A 80 1.95 -5.14 13.45
CA ASN A 80 1.03 -5.88 12.58
C ASN A 80 0.68 -5.04 11.33
N ALA A 81 1.21 -5.46 10.19
CA ALA A 81 1.02 -4.79 8.90
C ALA A 81 0.38 -5.73 7.87
N LEU A 82 -0.38 -5.15 6.95
CA LEU A 82 -0.76 -5.78 5.69
C LEU A 82 0.32 -5.52 4.65
N ALA A 83 0.59 -6.54 3.83
CA ALA A 83 1.46 -6.43 2.67
C ALA A 83 0.98 -5.29 1.75
N TRP A 84 1.93 -4.65 1.06
CA TRP A 84 1.59 -3.57 0.14
C TRP A 84 0.63 -4.02 -0.96
N HIS A 85 -0.32 -3.17 -1.33
CA HIS A 85 -1.39 -3.53 -2.27
C HIS A 85 -0.86 -4.09 -3.60
N SER A 86 0.21 -3.54 -4.21
CA SER A 86 0.74 -4.10 -5.46
C SER A 86 1.31 -5.50 -5.28
N THR A 87 1.85 -5.79 -4.09
CA THR A 87 2.33 -7.12 -3.73
C THR A 87 1.17 -8.09 -3.56
N ILE A 88 0.07 -7.68 -2.91
CA ILE A 88 -1.17 -8.48 -2.83
C ILE A 88 -1.66 -8.80 -4.25
N LEU A 89 -1.88 -7.77 -5.08
CA LEU A 89 -2.43 -7.94 -6.43
C LEU A 89 -1.52 -8.80 -7.32
N ALA A 90 -0.19 -8.62 -7.25
CA ALA A 90 0.74 -9.44 -8.02
C ALA A 90 0.68 -10.93 -7.62
N ASN A 91 0.55 -11.23 -6.32
CA ASN A 91 0.45 -12.61 -5.84
C ASN A 91 -0.92 -13.24 -6.13
N GLU A 92 -2.00 -12.48 -6.01
CA GLU A 92 -3.34 -12.88 -6.44
C GLU A 92 -3.35 -13.29 -7.92
N LEU A 93 -2.82 -12.42 -8.78
CA LEU A 93 -2.74 -12.68 -10.22
C LEU A 93 -1.78 -13.83 -10.55
N ALA A 94 -0.63 -13.92 -9.88
CA ALA A 94 0.25 -15.08 -10.01
C ALA A 94 -0.50 -16.38 -9.67
N SER A 95 -1.32 -16.40 -8.61
CA SER A 95 -2.15 -17.55 -8.30
C SER A 95 -3.23 -17.82 -9.34
N ALA A 96 -3.85 -16.79 -9.91
CA ALA A 96 -4.90 -16.94 -10.92
C ALA A 96 -4.37 -17.44 -12.27
N TYR A 97 -3.15 -17.03 -12.64
CA TYR A 97 -2.43 -17.49 -13.83
C TYR A 97 -1.56 -18.72 -13.57
N GLU A 98 -1.67 -19.35 -12.40
CA GLU A 98 -0.92 -20.55 -12.01
C GLU A 98 0.61 -20.39 -12.15
N VAL A 99 1.11 -19.17 -11.94
CA VAL A 99 2.54 -18.88 -11.91
C VAL A 99 3.11 -19.37 -10.59
N ALA A 100 4.09 -20.28 -10.68
CA ALA A 100 4.78 -20.78 -9.51
C ALA A 100 5.47 -19.64 -8.75
N GLY A 101 5.27 -19.60 -7.43
CA GLY A 101 5.83 -18.58 -6.56
C GLY A 101 5.89 -19.06 -5.11
N PRO A 102 6.55 -18.29 -4.23
CA PRO A 102 6.54 -18.58 -2.80
C PRO A 102 5.12 -18.48 -2.23
N VAL A 103 4.89 -19.16 -1.11
CA VAL A 103 3.63 -19.01 -0.36
C VAL A 103 3.52 -17.56 0.11
N PHE A 104 2.49 -16.87 -0.39
CA PHE A 104 2.22 -15.49 -0.05
C PHE A 104 1.39 -15.38 1.24
N SER A 105 1.76 -14.42 2.09
CA SER A 105 0.95 -13.97 3.22
C SER A 105 0.64 -12.49 3.05
N ALA A 106 -0.63 -12.13 3.14
CA ALA A 106 -1.06 -10.73 3.21
C ALA A 106 -0.71 -10.07 4.55
N TYR A 107 -0.26 -10.84 5.55
CA TYR A 107 0.02 -10.38 6.91
C TYR A 107 1.51 -10.41 7.20
N SER A 108 1.97 -9.38 7.90
CA SER A 108 3.30 -9.29 8.50
C SER A 108 3.14 -8.91 9.97
N ASP A 109 3.82 -9.63 10.86
CA ASP A 109 3.98 -9.31 12.28
C ASP A 109 5.28 -8.51 12.55
N THR A 110 6.06 -8.26 11.51
CA THR A 110 7.35 -7.55 11.53
C THR A 110 7.27 -6.12 10.98
N GLY A 111 6.10 -5.67 10.51
CA GLY A 111 5.89 -4.35 9.93
C GLY A 111 6.30 -4.25 8.45
N ASP A 112 6.23 -5.33 7.69
CA ASP A 112 6.55 -5.34 6.26
C ASP A 112 5.36 -4.85 5.41
N TRP A 113 5.16 -3.53 5.41
CA TRP A 113 4.04 -2.86 4.73
C TRP A 113 4.38 -2.28 3.36
N TYR A 114 5.65 -2.22 2.98
CA TYR A 114 6.16 -1.47 1.84
C TYR A 114 6.29 -2.34 0.57
N PRO A 115 6.32 -1.74 -0.65
CA PRO A 115 6.48 -2.48 -1.90
C PRO A 115 7.82 -3.20 -1.97
N LEU A 116 7.87 -4.37 -2.60
CA LEU A 116 9.15 -5.05 -2.85
C LEU A 116 10.05 -4.26 -3.81
N GLU A 117 9.47 -3.40 -4.65
CA GLU A 117 10.18 -2.53 -5.56
C GLU A 117 11.03 -1.47 -4.85
N VAL A 118 10.74 -1.15 -3.58
CA VAL A 118 11.62 -0.31 -2.76
C VAL A 118 13.01 -0.94 -2.63
N PHE A 119 13.10 -2.27 -2.64
CA PHE A 119 14.39 -2.94 -2.65
C PHE A 119 15.11 -2.83 -3.97
N ARG A 120 14.49 -2.43 -5.08
CA ARG A 120 15.22 -2.10 -6.32
C ARG A 120 15.95 -0.76 -6.21
N LEU A 121 15.47 0.11 -5.30
CA LEU A 121 16.12 1.38 -4.95
C LEU A 121 17.29 1.16 -4.01
N LEU A 122 17.15 0.19 -3.08
CA LEU A 122 18.33 -0.49 -2.58
C LEU A 122 19.01 -1.11 -3.78
N PRO A 123 20.31 -0.94 -3.95
CA PRO A 123 20.88 -1.55 -5.14
C PRO A 123 21.09 -3.03 -4.86
N ASN A 124 20.10 -3.77 -5.34
CA ASN A 124 20.00 -5.22 -5.24
C ASN A 124 21.14 -5.95 -5.91
N ASP A 125 21.91 -5.25 -6.73
CA ASP A 125 23.28 -5.64 -6.96
C ASP A 125 24.19 -4.66 -6.22
N GLN A 126 25.19 -5.23 -5.54
CA GLN A 126 26.48 -4.60 -5.28
C GLN A 126 27.03 -3.74 -6.46
N LEU A 127 26.53 -3.99 -7.67
CA LEU A 127 26.77 -3.30 -8.94
C LEU A 127 26.18 -1.89 -9.06
N ASP A 128 25.02 -1.52 -8.48
CA ASP A 128 24.41 -0.19 -8.72
C ASP A 128 24.68 0.84 -7.60
N ILE A 129 25.16 0.48 -6.40
CA ILE A 129 25.46 1.52 -5.37
C ILE A 129 26.77 2.23 -5.66
N SER A 130 27.78 1.50 -6.14
CA SER A 130 29.01 2.15 -6.60
C SER A 130 28.70 3.23 -7.63
N LYS A 131 27.61 3.08 -8.39
CA LYS A 131 27.13 4.02 -9.40
C LYS A 131 26.24 5.10 -8.80
N THR A 132 25.35 4.82 -7.83
CA THR A 132 24.62 5.87 -7.10
C THR A 132 25.54 6.73 -6.25
N ILE A 133 26.51 6.14 -5.55
CA ILE A 133 27.56 6.87 -4.82
C ILE A 133 28.48 7.62 -5.79
N THR A 134 28.88 7.02 -6.93
CA THR A 134 29.72 7.73 -7.92
C THR A 134 28.93 8.82 -8.66
N ASP A 135 27.64 8.65 -8.96
CA ASP A 135 26.78 9.64 -9.62
C ASP A 135 26.36 10.75 -8.62
N VAL A 136 26.27 10.46 -7.32
CA VAL A 136 26.11 11.47 -6.24
C VAL A 136 27.42 12.22 -5.94
N LEU A 137 28.58 11.64 -6.29
CA LEU A 137 29.90 12.25 -6.18
C LEU A 137 30.40 12.90 -7.48
N ARG A 138 29.84 12.54 -8.64
CA ARG A 138 30.16 13.07 -9.97
C ARG A 138 28.85 13.45 -10.64
N GLY A 139 28.57 14.75 -10.71
CA GLY A 139 27.29 15.33 -11.15
C GLY A 139 26.74 14.86 -12.51
N PRO A 140 25.57 15.37 -12.91
CA PRO A 140 24.73 14.77 -13.95
C PRO A 140 25.39 14.74 -15.34
N GLY A 141 25.31 13.59 -16.04
CA GLY A 141 25.68 13.49 -17.47
C GLY A 141 26.14 12.13 -18.03
N VAL A 142 26.17 11.03 -17.28
CA VAL A 142 26.84 9.78 -17.72
C VAL A 142 25.88 8.79 -18.40
N SER A 143 26.27 8.26 -19.57
CA SER A 143 25.48 7.33 -20.36
C SER A 143 25.43 5.90 -19.77
N ARG A 144 24.40 5.11 -20.13
CA ARG A 144 24.17 3.73 -19.65
C ARG A 144 25.34 2.77 -19.95
N THR A 145 26.10 3.01 -21.02
CA THR A 145 27.20 2.17 -21.49
C THR A 145 28.50 2.45 -20.73
N GLU A 146 28.80 3.73 -20.47
CA GLU A 146 29.94 4.16 -19.66
C GLU A 146 29.82 3.69 -18.22
N ARG A 147 28.58 3.73 -17.70
CA ARG A 147 28.16 3.14 -16.44
C ARG A 147 28.54 1.67 -16.26
N ARG A 148 28.29 0.82 -17.28
CA ARG A 148 28.65 -0.63 -17.24
C ARG A 148 30.16 -0.86 -17.29
N LYS A 149 30.92 0.02 -17.95
CA LYS A 149 32.38 -0.06 -18.06
C LYS A 149 33.08 0.36 -16.76
N ALA A 150 32.61 1.44 -16.12
CA ALA A 150 33.10 1.89 -14.81
C ALA A 150 32.84 0.85 -13.71
N GLN A 151 31.67 0.22 -13.73
CA GLN A 151 31.26 -0.81 -12.78
C GLN A 151 32.19 -2.05 -12.76
N LYS A 152 32.62 -2.55 -13.92
CA LYS A 152 33.62 -3.65 -14.00
C LYS A 152 34.99 -3.27 -13.45
N GLN A 153 35.32 -1.98 -13.45
CA GLN A 153 36.59 -1.47 -12.93
C GLN A 153 36.56 -1.23 -11.41
N LEU A 154 35.38 -0.97 -10.82
CA LEU A 154 35.22 -0.55 -9.42
C LEU A 154 34.94 -1.71 -8.45
N LEU A 155 34.36 -2.81 -8.91
CA LEU A 155 33.93 -3.94 -8.07
C LEU A 155 34.67 -5.24 -8.40
N LYS A 156 34.80 -6.14 -7.41
CA LYS A 156 35.24 -7.53 -7.60
C LYS A 156 34.41 -8.44 -6.71
N ARG A 157 33.67 -9.40 -7.30
CA ARG A 157 32.70 -10.26 -6.57
C ARG A 157 31.73 -9.44 -5.72
N GLY A 158 31.33 -8.30 -6.29
CA GLY A 158 30.47 -7.26 -5.73
C GLY A 158 30.91 -6.62 -4.40
N GLN A 159 32.13 -6.87 -3.92
CA GLN A 159 32.73 -5.93 -2.98
C GLN A 159 33.46 -4.79 -3.73
N PRO A 160 33.43 -3.55 -3.21
CA PRO A 160 34.28 -2.47 -3.71
C PRO A 160 35.74 -2.88 -3.63
N ARG A 161 36.45 -2.69 -4.74
CA ARG A 161 37.89 -2.98 -4.82
C ARG A 161 38.64 -2.08 -3.83
N PRO A 162 39.86 -2.47 -3.40
CA PRO A 162 40.66 -1.70 -2.46
C PRO A 162 40.83 -0.22 -2.85
N ALA A 163 40.98 0.09 -4.13
CA ALA A 163 41.08 1.46 -4.64
C ALA A 163 39.79 2.30 -4.44
N VAL A 164 38.61 1.67 -4.39
CA VAL A 164 37.33 2.33 -4.12
C VAL A 164 37.13 2.53 -2.61
N ARG A 165 37.56 1.56 -1.79
CA ARG A 165 37.55 1.69 -0.33
C ARG A 165 38.44 2.84 0.15
N ALA A 166 39.61 3.00 -0.49
CA ALA A 166 40.53 4.10 -0.21
C ALA A 166 39.94 5.50 -0.53
N ILE A 167 39.00 5.59 -1.49
CA ILE A 167 38.32 6.84 -1.85
C ILE A 167 37.14 7.14 -0.92
N LEU A 168 36.41 6.09 -0.50
CA LEU A 168 35.29 6.24 0.45
C LEU A 168 35.79 6.63 1.85
N GLY A 169 37.03 6.28 2.18
CA GLY A 169 37.64 6.50 3.49
C GLY A 169 37.63 5.22 4.31
N GLU A 170 38.65 5.06 5.15
CA GLU A 170 38.84 3.83 5.95
C GLU A 170 37.93 3.76 7.17
N ASP A 171 37.38 4.89 7.61
CA ASP A 171 36.54 4.99 8.81
C ASP A 171 35.05 5.18 8.45
N PRO A 172 34.22 4.13 8.47
CA PRO A 172 32.79 4.22 8.22
C PRO A 172 32.02 4.95 9.33
N GLU A 173 32.57 5.09 10.54
CA GLU A 173 31.86 5.77 11.65
C GLU A 173 31.91 7.29 11.53
N ASN A 174 32.89 7.83 10.80
CA ASN A 174 33.10 9.27 10.61
C ASN A 174 32.68 9.79 9.22
N GLN A 175 32.17 8.93 8.33
CA GLN A 175 31.63 9.36 7.04
C GLN A 175 30.24 9.98 7.18
N SER A 176 30.00 11.11 6.50
CA SER A 176 28.67 11.73 6.47
C SER A 176 27.67 10.80 5.78
N ILE A 177 26.57 10.53 6.49
CA ILE A 177 25.42 9.75 6.01
C ILE A 177 24.28 10.64 5.49
N ASP A 178 24.46 11.96 5.51
CA ASP A 178 23.39 12.94 5.24
C ASP A 178 22.84 12.78 3.82
N LYS A 179 23.72 12.59 2.83
CA LYS A 179 23.31 12.35 1.44
C LYS A 179 22.52 11.05 1.27
N LEU A 180 22.89 10.00 2.01
CA LEU A 180 22.17 8.73 1.98
C LEU A 180 20.78 8.89 2.59
N MET A 181 20.68 9.60 3.73
CA MET A 181 19.42 9.84 4.43
C MET A 181 18.49 10.83 3.71
N ALA A 182 19.02 11.70 2.84
CA ALA A 182 18.21 12.54 1.96
C ALA A 182 17.50 11.71 0.88
N HIS A 183 18.16 10.70 0.31
CA HIS A 183 17.59 9.87 -0.75
C HIS A 183 16.80 8.66 -0.26
N PHE A 184 17.14 8.13 0.92
CA PHE A 184 16.55 6.92 1.47
C PHE A 184 16.03 7.17 2.89
N PRO A 185 14.85 6.63 3.25
CA PRO A 185 14.29 6.80 4.59
C PRO A 185 14.97 5.91 5.62
N MET A 186 16.25 6.18 5.90
CA MET A 186 17.05 5.37 6.82
C MET A 186 17.34 6.10 8.12
N ARG A 187 17.11 5.44 9.25
CA ARG A 187 17.54 5.93 10.56
C ARG A 187 19.07 6.05 10.57
N PRO A 188 19.66 6.98 11.35
CA PRO A 188 21.11 7.16 11.39
C PRO A 188 21.89 5.86 11.63
N ALA A 189 21.46 5.02 12.58
CA ALA A 189 22.12 3.75 12.87
C ALA A 189 22.04 2.73 11.72
N ASP A 190 20.89 2.69 11.03
CA ASP A 190 20.69 1.80 9.90
C ASP A 190 21.47 2.27 8.67
N ALA A 191 21.50 3.58 8.42
CA ALA A 191 22.30 4.22 7.40
C ALA A 191 23.81 3.95 7.59
N ARG A 192 24.29 3.97 8.84
CA ARG A 192 25.68 3.57 9.17
C ARG A 192 25.94 2.10 8.89
N THR A 193 24.97 1.21 9.16
CA THR A 193 25.11 -0.21 8.82
C THR A 193 25.25 -0.40 7.30
N LEU A 194 24.49 0.36 6.52
CA LEU A 194 24.63 0.37 5.06
C LEU A 194 25.99 0.95 4.62
N MET A 195 26.51 1.98 5.31
CA MET A 195 27.87 2.51 5.06
C MET A 195 28.97 1.51 5.40
N ARG A 196 28.82 0.77 6.50
CA ARG A 196 29.71 -0.33 6.90
C ARG A 196 29.72 -1.42 5.83
N PHE A 197 28.59 -1.72 5.21
CA PHE A 197 28.56 -2.64 4.07
C PHE A 197 29.39 -2.11 2.89
N TYR A 198 29.30 -0.82 2.55
CA TYR A 198 30.11 -0.24 1.47
C TYR A 198 31.60 -0.20 1.74
N THR A 199 32.01 -0.07 3.00
CA THR A 199 33.41 -0.11 3.39
C THR A 199 33.93 -1.53 3.59
N GLY A 200 33.04 -2.54 3.53
CA GLY A 200 33.38 -3.96 3.66
C GLY A 200 33.35 -4.49 5.10
N HIS A 201 32.75 -3.76 6.03
CA HIS A 201 32.64 -4.05 7.46
C HIS A 201 31.26 -4.59 7.90
N ALA A 202 30.36 -4.82 6.94
CA ALA A 202 29.09 -5.51 7.13
C ALA A 202 28.75 -6.37 5.88
N THR A 203 27.86 -7.33 6.07
CA THR A 203 27.33 -8.22 5.04
C THR A 203 26.13 -7.61 4.32
N ALA A 204 25.75 -8.20 3.18
CA ALA A 204 24.58 -7.79 2.42
C ALA A 204 23.27 -8.01 3.20
N ASP A 205 23.22 -9.07 4.01
CA ASP A 205 22.06 -9.39 4.84
C ASP A 205 21.89 -8.37 5.97
N GLU A 206 22.98 -7.97 6.62
CA GLU A 206 22.97 -6.91 7.64
C GLU A 206 22.51 -5.57 7.06
N ALA A 207 23.01 -5.20 5.88
CA ALA A 207 22.57 -3.99 5.17
C ALA A 207 21.08 -4.03 4.79
N THR A 208 20.62 -5.16 4.27
CA THR A 208 19.21 -5.38 3.92
C THR A 208 18.33 -5.29 5.16
N LEU A 209 18.74 -5.94 6.26
CA LEU A 209 18.00 -5.94 7.52
C LEU A 209 17.92 -4.53 8.11
N ALA A 210 19.02 -3.76 8.10
CA ALA A 210 19.05 -2.38 8.56
C ALA A 210 18.08 -1.50 7.76
N PHE A 211 18.10 -1.61 6.43
CA PHE A 211 17.17 -0.87 5.59
C PHE A 211 15.70 -1.22 5.88
N ARG A 212 15.39 -2.52 6.00
CA ARG A 212 14.05 -2.97 6.41
C ARG A 212 13.66 -2.41 7.76
N ALA A 213 14.58 -2.41 8.72
CA ALA A 213 14.31 -1.94 10.08
C ALA A 213 13.89 -0.46 10.12
N SER A 214 14.45 0.38 9.24
CA SER A 214 14.00 1.77 9.09
C SER A 214 12.60 1.88 8.48
N LEU A 215 12.28 1.08 7.46
CA LEU A 215 10.96 1.10 6.83
C LEU A 215 9.86 0.57 7.74
N ARG A 216 10.18 -0.45 8.56
CA ARG A 216 9.27 -1.08 9.52
C ARG A 216 8.85 -0.15 10.66
N ASP A 217 9.49 1.01 10.82
CA ASP A 217 9.22 1.98 11.88
C ASP A 217 8.33 3.13 11.37
N PRO A 218 7.01 3.13 11.66
CA PRO A 218 6.12 4.16 11.15
C PRO A 218 6.45 5.56 11.65
N ARG A 219 7.01 5.71 12.87
CA ARG A 219 7.43 7.02 13.40
C ARG A 219 8.54 7.60 12.56
N TRP A 220 9.54 6.76 12.28
CA TRP A 220 10.65 7.17 11.44
C TRP A 220 10.19 7.58 10.04
N MET A 221 9.30 6.79 9.44
CA MET A 221 8.78 7.05 8.10
C MET A 221 8.04 8.38 8.00
N ILE A 222 7.20 8.69 8.98
CA ILE A 222 6.45 9.96 9.03
C ILE A 222 7.38 11.14 9.30
N GLN A 223 8.39 10.97 10.14
CA GLN A 223 9.44 11.97 10.33
C GLN A 223 10.22 12.23 9.04
N TRP A 224 10.56 11.18 8.30
CA TRP A 224 11.29 11.31 7.04
C TRP A 224 10.43 11.97 5.96
N PHE A 225 9.15 11.60 5.83
CA PHE A 225 8.24 12.27 4.90
C PHE A 225 8.09 13.76 5.20
N ARG A 226 8.08 14.15 6.48
CA ARG A 226 8.08 15.56 6.87
C ARG A 226 9.33 16.29 6.38
N GLN A 227 10.50 15.65 6.48
CA GLN A 227 11.77 16.27 6.08
C GLN A 227 11.93 16.34 4.56
N ASN A 228 11.28 15.44 3.82
CA ASN A 228 11.41 15.30 2.37
C ASN A 228 10.07 15.53 1.64
N HIS A 229 9.18 16.36 2.19
CA HIS A 229 7.82 16.56 1.66
C HIS A 229 7.80 17.28 0.30
N THR A 230 8.80 18.13 0.03
CA THR A 230 8.99 18.91 -1.20
C THR A 230 9.78 18.16 -2.27
N GLU A 231 10.59 17.17 -1.89
CA GLU A 231 11.41 16.41 -2.83
C GLU A 231 10.61 15.23 -3.38
N LEU A 232 10.19 15.34 -4.64
CA LEU A 232 9.72 14.19 -5.42
C LEU A 232 10.91 13.30 -5.79
N ASN A 233 11.46 12.62 -4.79
CA ASN A 233 12.45 11.57 -5.03
C ASN A 233 11.76 10.27 -5.46
N GLU A 234 12.53 9.36 -6.06
CA GLU A 234 12.02 8.10 -6.62
C GLU A 234 11.28 7.26 -5.56
N PHE A 235 11.73 7.33 -4.31
CA PHE A 235 11.11 6.65 -3.18
C PHE A 235 9.72 7.23 -2.83
N VAL A 236 9.61 8.56 -2.72
CA VAL A 236 8.33 9.25 -2.49
C VAL A 236 7.37 8.96 -3.65
N THR A 237 7.87 8.96 -4.88
CA THR A 237 7.07 8.61 -6.08
C THR A 237 6.56 7.17 -6.00
N LEU A 238 7.41 6.22 -5.62
CA LEU A 238 7.04 4.82 -5.49
C LEU A 238 5.99 4.59 -4.38
N LEU A 239 6.09 5.30 -3.25
CA LEU A 239 5.15 5.14 -2.13
C LEU A 239 3.88 5.97 -2.24
N ARG A 240 3.91 7.11 -2.92
CA ARG A 240 2.74 8.01 -3.09
C ARG A 240 2.03 7.85 -4.43
N ASN A 241 2.68 7.26 -5.44
CA ASN A 241 2.05 6.93 -6.73
C ASN A 241 1.95 5.41 -7.04
N PRO A 242 1.75 4.52 -6.05
CA PRO A 242 1.83 3.08 -6.27
C PRO A 242 0.62 2.51 -7.00
N ALA A 243 -0.47 3.27 -7.03
CA ALA A 243 -1.71 2.86 -7.66
C ALA A 243 -1.83 3.39 -9.09
N ALA A 244 -0.91 4.22 -9.61
CA ALA A 244 -1.06 4.88 -10.93
C ALA A 244 -1.56 3.92 -12.01
N ARG A 245 -0.92 2.76 -12.16
CA ARG A 245 -1.31 1.80 -13.21
C ARG A 245 -2.63 1.07 -12.92
N VAL A 246 -2.89 0.74 -11.66
CA VAL A 246 -4.16 0.12 -11.24
C VAL A 246 -5.30 1.14 -11.43
N VAL A 247 -5.08 2.37 -10.98
CA VAL A 247 -5.96 3.53 -11.13
C VAL A 247 -6.16 3.84 -12.61
N ASP A 248 -5.14 3.85 -13.45
CA ASP A 248 -5.26 4.10 -14.89
C ASP A 248 -6.08 3.00 -15.58
N ALA A 249 -5.82 1.73 -15.25
CA ALA A 249 -6.57 0.59 -15.77
C ALA A 249 -8.06 0.68 -15.39
N VAL A 250 -8.30 1.03 -14.13
CA VAL A 250 -9.62 1.19 -13.54
C VAL A 250 -10.31 2.43 -14.13
N LEU A 251 -9.67 3.58 -14.21
CA LEU A 251 -10.16 4.83 -14.81
C LEU A 251 -10.48 4.66 -16.30
N SER A 252 -9.67 3.90 -17.04
CA SER A 252 -9.95 3.58 -18.43
C SER A 252 -11.26 2.77 -18.57
N ALA A 253 -11.52 1.85 -17.64
CA ALA A 253 -12.81 1.16 -17.59
C ALA A 253 -13.96 2.10 -17.18
N PHE A 254 -13.70 3.12 -16.35
CA PHE A 254 -14.68 4.14 -15.98
C PHE A 254 -15.07 5.08 -17.13
N GLU A 255 -14.12 5.55 -17.92
CA GLU A 255 -14.45 6.44 -19.05
C GLU A 255 -15.37 5.73 -20.06
N LYS A 256 -15.17 4.43 -20.30
CA LYS A 256 -16.10 3.63 -21.13
C LYS A 256 -17.51 3.55 -20.52
N ALA A 257 -17.62 3.38 -19.20
CA ALA A 257 -18.92 3.36 -18.53
C ALA A 257 -19.62 4.73 -18.60
N LYS A 258 -18.85 5.82 -18.54
CA LYS A 258 -19.34 7.19 -18.68
C LYS A 258 -19.80 7.52 -20.09
N GLU A 259 -19.11 7.03 -21.13
CA GLU A 259 -19.53 7.14 -22.52
C GLU A 259 -20.92 6.53 -22.75
N ILE A 260 -21.18 5.34 -22.18
CA ILE A 260 -22.50 4.69 -22.25
C ILE A 260 -23.57 5.56 -21.59
N ARG A 261 -23.24 6.26 -20.49
CA ARG A 261 -24.17 7.16 -19.80
C ARG A 261 -24.37 8.50 -20.48
N ALA A 262 -23.39 8.99 -21.25
CA ALA A 262 -23.58 10.19 -22.06
C ALA A 262 -24.70 10.00 -23.10
N LEU A 263 -25.02 8.75 -23.46
CA LEU A 263 -26.14 8.42 -24.34
C LEU A 263 -27.50 8.76 -23.72
N ASP A 264 -27.64 8.87 -22.38
CA ASP A 264 -28.89 9.36 -21.74
C ASP A 264 -29.22 10.79 -22.17
N HIS A 265 -28.19 11.63 -22.39
CA HIS A 265 -28.40 13.00 -22.90
C HIS A 265 -28.86 13.02 -24.37
N THR A 266 -28.53 11.98 -25.14
CA THR A 266 -28.84 11.88 -26.57
C THR A 266 -30.20 11.20 -26.81
N PHE A 267 -30.56 10.20 -26.01
CA PHE A 267 -31.71 9.33 -26.26
C PHE A 267 -32.83 9.43 -25.21
N GLY A 268 -32.66 10.28 -24.18
CA GLY A 268 -33.66 10.54 -23.15
C GLY A 268 -33.28 9.95 -21.79
N SER A 269 -33.77 10.57 -20.72
CA SER A 269 -33.46 10.17 -19.34
C SER A 269 -33.94 8.74 -19.08
N GLY A 270 -33.03 7.85 -18.66
CA GLY A 270 -33.32 6.45 -18.37
C GLY A 270 -33.09 5.51 -19.55
N PHE A 271 -32.54 5.99 -20.66
CA PHE A 271 -32.14 5.16 -21.80
C PHE A 271 -31.05 4.16 -21.42
N ALA A 272 -29.99 4.60 -20.74
CA ALA A 272 -28.94 3.73 -20.23
C ALA A 272 -29.47 2.79 -19.14
N ASP A 273 -30.48 3.19 -18.35
CA ASP A 273 -31.15 2.28 -17.40
C ASP A 273 -32.04 1.24 -18.12
N SER A 274 -32.56 1.58 -19.30
CA SER A 274 -33.36 0.68 -20.14
C SER A 274 -32.52 -0.29 -20.97
N ILE A 275 -31.28 0.10 -21.31
CA ILE A 275 -30.30 -0.74 -22.01
C ILE A 275 -29.57 -1.62 -21.01
N ILE A 276 -29.05 -1.05 -19.92
CA ILE A 276 -28.28 -1.80 -18.93
C ILE A 276 -29.26 -2.55 -18.01
N ILE A 277 -29.79 -3.66 -18.52
CA ILE A 277 -30.45 -4.68 -17.69
C ILE A 277 -29.42 -5.16 -16.66
N ASN A 278 -29.83 -5.45 -15.42
CA ASN A 278 -28.92 -5.91 -14.35
C ASN A 278 -27.92 -7.00 -14.79
N LYS A 279 -28.31 -7.85 -15.75
CA LYS A 279 -27.44 -8.88 -16.35
C LYS A 279 -26.32 -8.28 -17.20
N GLU A 280 -26.62 -7.36 -18.10
CA GLU A 280 -25.63 -6.69 -18.96
C GLU A 280 -24.65 -5.83 -18.15
N TRP A 281 -25.13 -5.25 -17.04
CA TRP A 281 -24.25 -4.55 -16.10
C TRP A 281 -23.22 -5.47 -15.45
N ILE A 282 -23.65 -6.66 -15.03
CA ILE A 282 -22.78 -7.67 -14.44
C ILE A 282 -21.76 -8.15 -15.48
N GLU A 283 -22.21 -8.45 -16.71
CA GLU A 283 -21.33 -8.85 -17.81
C GLU A 283 -20.30 -7.76 -18.15
N PHE A 284 -20.71 -6.48 -18.13
CA PHE A 284 -19.80 -5.35 -18.29
C PHE A 284 -18.77 -5.29 -17.16
N GLN A 285 -19.20 -5.37 -15.90
CA GLN A 285 -18.29 -5.39 -14.74
C GLN A 285 -17.29 -6.55 -14.82
N ASP A 286 -17.77 -7.72 -15.24
CA ASP A 286 -16.98 -8.94 -15.39
C ASP A 286 -15.91 -8.78 -16.47
N SER A 287 -16.28 -8.20 -17.62
CA SER A 287 -15.34 -7.84 -18.68
C SER A 287 -14.31 -6.81 -18.20
N CYS A 288 -14.75 -5.77 -17.47
CA CYS A 288 -13.86 -4.77 -16.90
C CYS A 288 -12.88 -5.39 -15.89
N LEU A 289 -13.35 -6.23 -14.97
CA LEU A 289 -12.51 -6.93 -13.99
C LEU A 289 -11.44 -7.77 -14.70
N SER A 290 -11.84 -8.51 -15.74
CA SER A 290 -10.94 -9.36 -16.53
C SER A 290 -9.88 -8.55 -17.27
N ASN A 291 -10.26 -7.41 -17.85
CA ASN A 291 -9.34 -6.50 -18.54
C ASN A 291 -8.37 -5.82 -17.57
N VAL A 292 -8.86 -5.34 -16.42
CA VAL A 292 -8.01 -4.75 -15.37
C VAL A 292 -7.02 -5.78 -14.86
N ALA A 293 -7.45 -7.02 -14.61
CA ALA A 293 -6.58 -8.12 -14.19
C ALA A 293 -5.48 -8.40 -15.22
N ALA A 294 -5.81 -8.46 -16.51
CA ALA A 294 -4.84 -8.66 -17.57
C ALA A 294 -3.80 -7.52 -17.65
N GLN A 295 -4.25 -6.26 -17.56
CA GLN A 295 -3.35 -5.10 -17.59
C GLN A 295 -2.40 -5.06 -16.40
N ILE A 296 -2.90 -5.35 -15.19
CA ILE A 296 -2.06 -5.42 -13.99
C ILE A 296 -1.07 -6.59 -14.10
N ALA A 297 -1.52 -7.76 -14.58
CA ALA A 297 -0.67 -8.93 -14.75
C ALA A 297 0.46 -8.69 -15.77
N GLU A 298 0.17 -8.05 -16.90
CA GLU A 298 1.19 -7.67 -17.89
C GLU A 298 2.26 -6.77 -17.27
N SER A 299 1.84 -5.79 -16.46
CA SER A 299 2.76 -4.89 -15.76
C SER A 299 3.55 -5.57 -14.63
N ALA A 300 2.91 -6.40 -13.82
CA ALA A 300 3.48 -6.95 -12.59
C ALA A 300 4.30 -8.22 -12.83
N LEU A 301 3.84 -9.08 -13.75
CA LEU A 301 4.43 -10.38 -14.03
C LEU A 301 5.28 -10.37 -15.31
N ASN A 302 5.25 -9.27 -16.09
CA ASN A 302 5.99 -9.11 -17.34
C ASN A 302 5.69 -10.23 -18.37
N ILE A 303 4.44 -10.66 -18.42
CA ILE A 303 3.95 -11.71 -19.31
C ILE A 303 2.66 -11.21 -19.97
N ARG A 304 2.55 -11.40 -21.28
CA ARG A 304 1.37 -10.98 -22.05
C ARG A 304 0.24 -11.99 -21.82
N TYR A 305 -0.63 -11.69 -20.86
CA TYR A 305 -1.74 -12.55 -20.49
C TYR A 305 -3.04 -12.16 -21.19
N GLN A 306 -3.85 -13.17 -21.51
CA GLN A 306 -5.23 -13.00 -21.96
C GLN A 306 -6.15 -12.73 -20.76
N PRO A 307 -7.24 -11.97 -20.93
CA PRO A 307 -8.26 -11.83 -19.90
C PRO A 307 -8.72 -13.20 -19.37
N LEU A 308 -8.72 -13.36 -18.04
CA LEU A 308 -9.20 -14.58 -17.39
C LEU A 308 -10.73 -14.57 -17.24
N ASP A 309 -11.29 -15.75 -17.03
CA ASP A 309 -12.69 -15.87 -16.61
C ASP A 309 -12.89 -15.12 -15.27
N PRO A 310 -13.90 -14.24 -15.16
CA PRO A 310 -14.26 -13.56 -13.92
C PRO A 310 -14.37 -14.51 -12.73
N ALA A 311 -14.92 -15.71 -12.90
CA ALA A 311 -15.07 -16.69 -11.81
C ALA A 311 -13.71 -17.14 -11.23
N ILE A 312 -12.67 -17.25 -12.07
CA ILE A 312 -11.31 -17.54 -11.61
C ILE A 312 -10.78 -16.36 -10.79
N LEU A 313 -10.99 -15.13 -11.27
CA LEU A 313 -10.57 -13.91 -10.58
C LEU A 313 -11.29 -13.74 -9.24
N GLU A 314 -12.57 -14.06 -9.16
CA GLU A 314 -13.31 -14.00 -7.89
C GLU A 314 -12.79 -15.00 -6.87
N LEU A 315 -12.35 -16.17 -7.32
CA LEU A 315 -11.82 -17.22 -6.46
C LEU A 315 -10.37 -16.95 -6.03
N ARG A 316 -9.54 -16.44 -6.94
CA ARG A 316 -8.07 -16.35 -6.77
C ARG A 316 -7.55 -14.94 -6.51
N CYS A 317 -8.33 -13.92 -6.84
CA CYS A 317 -7.99 -12.50 -6.72
C CYS A 317 -9.02 -11.74 -5.87
N PRO A 318 -9.18 -12.10 -4.58
CA PRO A 318 -10.24 -11.55 -3.76
C PRO A 318 -10.10 -10.03 -3.55
N GLY A 319 -8.89 -9.52 -3.33
CA GLY A 319 -8.60 -8.10 -3.14
C GLY A 319 -8.85 -7.29 -4.41
N LEU A 320 -8.36 -7.75 -5.56
CA LEU A 320 -8.65 -7.12 -6.86
C LEU A 320 -10.16 -7.07 -7.14
N THR A 321 -10.83 -8.21 -6.97
CA THR A 321 -12.26 -8.34 -7.23
C THR A 321 -13.07 -7.38 -6.37
N VAL A 322 -12.76 -7.31 -5.07
CA VAL A 322 -13.48 -6.43 -4.15
C VAL A 322 -13.23 -4.97 -4.47
N ALA A 323 -11.99 -4.56 -4.73
CA ALA A 323 -11.67 -3.18 -5.06
C ALA A 323 -12.40 -2.70 -6.33
N VAL A 324 -12.29 -3.47 -7.42
CA VAL A 324 -12.89 -3.12 -8.71
C VAL A 324 -14.42 -3.12 -8.62
N ARG A 325 -15.03 -4.18 -8.08
CA ARG A 325 -16.50 -4.27 -8.00
C ARG A 325 -17.10 -3.26 -7.04
N SER A 326 -16.44 -2.97 -5.91
CA SER A 326 -16.92 -1.94 -4.97
C SER A 326 -16.94 -0.56 -5.62
N LEU A 327 -15.90 -0.24 -6.40
CA LEU A 327 -15.82 1.01 -7.13
C LEU A 327 -16.91 1.12 -8.22
N PHE A 328 -17.16 0.05 -8.99
CA PHE A 328 -18.28 0.03 -9.92
C PHE A 328 -19.64 0.15 -9.23
N SER A 329 -19.81 -0.48 -8.05
CA SER A 329 -21.05 -0.38 -7.28
C SER A 329 -21.26 1.03 -6.72
N ALA A 330 -20.21 1.68 -6.23
CA ALA A 330 -20.24 3.06 -5.74
C ALA A 330 -20.56 4.02 -6.88
N TRP A 331 -19.85 3.87 -7.99
CA TRP A 331 -20.07 4.65 -9.20
C TRP A 331 -21.51 4.54 -9.70
N TRP A 332 -22.02 3.31 -9.86
CA TRP A 332 -23.41 3.08 -10.30
C TRP A 332 -24.39 3.84 -9.41
N THR A 333 -24.18 3.83 -8.10
CA THR A 333 -25.06 4.52 -7.16
C THR A 333 -24.97 6.05 -7.33
N THR A 334 -23.76 6.59 -7.50
CA THR A 334 -23.54 8.03 -7.72
C THR A 334 -23.98 8.55 -9.08
N THR A 335 -24.12 7.69 -10.09
CA THR A 335 -24.55 8.11 -11.43
C THR A 335 -26.03 7.84 -11.70
N THR A 336 -26.65 6.90 -10.99
CA THR A 336 -28.07 6.54 -11.19
C THR A 336 -28.99 7.01 -10.07
N LYS A 337 -28.63 6.71 -8.81
CA LYS A 337 -29.54 6.89 -7.66
C LYS A 337 -29.36 8.23 -6.96
N MET A 338 -28.14 8.73 -6.90
CA MET A 338 -27.79 10.00 -6.27
C MET A 338 -26.78 10.74 -7.14
N PRO A 339 -27.23 11.40 -8.23
CA PRO A 339 -26.37 12.03 -9.21
C PRO A 339 -25.37 12.99 -8.57
N ARG A 340 -24.11 12.57 -8.44
CA ARG A 340 -22.98 13.41 -8.08
C ARG A 340 -21.80 13.07 -8.98
N ALA A 341 -20.97 14.06 -9.28
CA ALA A 341 -19.72 13.81 -9.96
C ALA A 341 -18.86 12.86 -9.10
N PRO A 342 -18.35 11.75 -9.67
CA PRO A 342 -17.35 10.92 -9.01
C PRO A 342 -16.18 11.80 -8.59
N GLN A 343 -15.72 11.64 -7.35
CA GLN A 343 -14.62 12.42 -6.80
C GLN A 343 -13.35 11.56 -6.77
N PRO A 344 -12.15 12.15 -6.97
CA PRO A 344 -10.89 11.39 -6.93
C PRO A 344 -10.67 10.60 -5.61
N ASN A 345 -11.24 11.06 -4.49
CA ASN A 345 -11.18 10.35 -3.21
C ASN A 345 -11.98 9.04 -3.21
N ASP A 346 -13.10 8.94 -3.95
CA ASP A 346 -13.87 7.69 -4.07
C ASP A 346 -13.02 6.53 -4.61
N PHE A 347 -12.02 6.85 -5.45
CA PHE A 347 -11.05 5.89 -5.98
C PHE A 347 -10.01 5.47 -4.94
N ALA A 348 -9.51 6.42 -4.14
CA ALA A 348 -8.60 6.11 -3.04
C ALA A 348 -9.28 5.20 -2.01
N ASP A 349 -10.54 5.47 -1.69
CA ASP A 349 -11.33 4.66 -0.76
C ASP A 349 -11.58 3.24 -1.29
N ALA A 350 -11.80 3.08 -2.61
CA ALA A 350 -11.90 1.76 -3.23
C ALA A 350 -10.57 0.98 -3.24
N MET A 351 -9.42 1.65 -3.27
CA MET A 351 -8.11 0.99 -3.17
C MET A 351 -7.89 0.37 -1.79
N HIS A 352 -8.43 0.96 -0.72
CA HIS A 352 -8.40 0.32 0.62
C HIS A 352 -9.18 -1.00 0.65
N ALA A 353 -10.20 -1.14 -0.21
CA ALA A 353 -11.02 -2.35 -0.25
C ALA A 353 -10.23 -3.60 -0.71
N ILE A 354 -9.03 -3.45 -1.29
CA ILE A 354 -8.09 -4.55 -1.57
C ILE A 354 -7.80 -5.35 -0.29
N TYR A 355 -7.72 -4.66 0.85
CA TYR A 355 -7.38 -5.27 2.13
C TYR A 355 -8.56 -5.96 2.81
N ALA A 356 -9.81 -5.66 2.41
CA ALA A 356 -11.00 -6.12 3.11
C ALA A 356 -11.13 -7.65 3.19
N PRO A 357 -10.86 -8.45 2.13
CA PRO A 357 -10.91 -9.91 2.20
C PRO A 357 -9.93 -10.57 3.18
N TYR A 358 -8.94 -9.80 3.65
CA TYR A 358 -7.85 -10.31 4.46
C TYR A 358 -8.09 -10.11 5.97
N VAL A 359 -9.14 -9.39 6.36
CA VAL A 359 -9.50 -9.15 7.76
C VAL A 359 -10.86 -9.75 8.09
N HIS A 360 -11.25 -9.73 9.36
CA HIS A 360 -12.60 -10.16 9.77
C HIS A 360 -13.52 -8.96 9.95
N VAL A 361 -12.98 -7.84 10.44
CA VAL A 361 -13.69 -6.57 10.53
C VAL A 361 -12.92 -5.51 9.75
N PHE A 362 -13.59 -4.88 8.79
CA PHE A 362 -13.03 -3.84 7.94
C PHE A 362 -13.78 -2.54 8.14
N ARG A 363 -13.09 -1.47 8.54
CA ARG A 363 -13.68 -0.15 8.63
C ARG A 363 -13.58 0.56 7.27
N ALA A 364 -14.72 1.02 6.76
CA ALA A 364 -14.80 1.97 5.64
C ALA A 364 -15.70 3.16 6.01
N ASP A 365 -15.63 4.27 5.27
CA ASP A 365 -16.56 5.37 5.46
C ASP A 365 -18.01 4.92 5.17
N SER A 366 -18.98 5.74 5.59
CA SER A 366 -20.40 5.39 5.47
C SER A 366 -20.91 5.28 4.04
N PHE A 367 -20.24 5.93 3.08
CA PHE A 367 -20.58 5.84 1.67
C PHE A 367 -20.03 4.54 1.05
N MET A 368 -18.76 4.21 1.27
CA MET A 368 -18.14 3.01 0.68
C MET A 368 -18.50 1.70 1.39
N ALA A 369 -18.79 1.73 2.69
CA ALA A 369 -19.11 0.54 3.48
C ALA A 369 -20.15 -0.41 2.85
N PRO A 370 -21.35 0.04 2.40
CA PRO A 370 -22.32 -0.85 1.77
C PRO A 370 -21.83 -1.45 0.44
N HIS A 371 -21.02 -0.71 -0.32
CA HIS A 371 -20.46 -1.18 -1.58
C HIS A 371 -19.41 -2.28 -1.35
N ILE A 372 -18.54 -2.08 -0.36
CA ILE A 372 -17.53 -3.08 0.02
C ILE A 372 -18.21 -4.31 0.61
N GLN A 373 -19.16 -4.14 1.54
CA GLN A 373 -19.86 -5.24 2.23
C GLN A 373 -20.48 -6.23 1.24
N LYS A 374 -21.09 -5.74 0.16
CA LYS A 374 -21.71 -6.55 -0.89
C LYS A 374 -20.74 -7.55 -1.50
N HIS A 375 -19.47 -7.16 -1.66
CA HIS A 375 -18.47 -7.97 -2.35
C HIS A 375 -17.60 -8.81 -1.41
N VAL A 376 -17.51 -8.42 -0.13
CA VAL A 376 -16.71 -9.14 0.87
C VAL A 376 -17.49 -10.15 1.71
N ALA A 377 -18.82 -10.13 1.68
CA ALA A 377 -19.67 -11.04 2.48
C ALA A 377 -19.30 -12.53 2.28
N ARG A 378 -18.92 -12.91 1.05
CA ARG A 378 -18.47 -14.28 0.72
C ARG A 378 -17.20 -14.72 1.46
N TYR A 379 -16.39 -13.78 1.93
CA TYR A 379 -15.15 -14.04 2.66
C TYR A 379 -15.35 -14.02 4.19
N GLY A 380 -16.61 -13.91 4.66
CA GLY A 380 -16.92 -13.81 6.09
C GLY A 380 -16.46 -12.50 6.72
N VAL A 381 -16.29 -11.45 5.92
CA VAL A 381 -15.83 -10.14 6.40
C VAL A 381 -17.04 -9.27 6.76
N ARG A 382 -16.98 -8.66 7.94
CA ARG A 382 -17.92 -7.62 8.37
C ARG A 382 -17.34 -6.23 8.12
N VAL A 383 -18.06 -5.42 7.36
CA VAL A 383 -17.71 -4.03 7.10
C VAL A 383 -18.48 -3.11 8.04
N VAL A 384 -17.77 -2.20 8.69
CA VAL A 384 -18.34 -1.25 9.65
C VAL A 384 -18.16 0.17 9.12
N SER A 385 -19.26 0.93 9.09
CA SER A 385 -19.32 2.29 8.52
C SER A 385 -18.96 3.41 9.50
N LYS A 386 -18.91 3.11 10.80
CA LYS A 386 -18.69 4.07 11.89
C LYS A 386 -17.85 3.45 13.00
N LEU A 387 -16.89 4.22 13.51
CA LEU A 387 -16.01 3.78 14.58
C LEU A 387 -16.76 3.26 15.82
N LYS A 388 -17.87 3.90 16.20
CA LYS A 388 -18.69 3.48 17.36
C LYS A 388 -19.23 2.03 17.24
N GLY A 389 -19.42 1.52 16.03
CA GLY A 389 -19.93 0.16 15.81
C GLY A 389 -18.86 -0.93 15.83
N ILE A 390 -17.59 -0.57 15.97
CA ILE A 390 -16.50 -1.53 15.77
C ILE A 390 -16.35 -2.52 16.93
N GLY A 391 -16.53 -2.09 18.18
CA GLY A 391 -16.44 -2.96 19.35
C GLY A 391 -17.47 -4.08 19.31
N GLU A 392 -18.73 -3.73 18.99
CA GLU A 392 -19.82 -4.69 18.80
C GLU A 392 -19.53 -5.68 17.66
N ALA A 393 -19.03 -5.18 16.53
CA ALA A 393 -18.63 -6.02 15.40
C ALA A 393 -17.55 -7.04 15.83
N ILE A 394 -16.52 -6.58 16.54
CA ILE A 394 -15.44 -7.45 17.05
C ILE A 394 -16.00 -8.50 18.00
N ASN A 395 -16.82 -8.10 18.98
CA ASN A 395 -17.41 -9.01 19.95
C ASN A 395 -18.30 -10.07 19.30
N THR A 396 -19.00 -9.72 18.21
CA THR A 396 -19.79 -10.69 17.44
C THR A 396 -18.90 -11.70 16.74
N GLU A 397 -17.81 -11.27 16.10
CA GLU A 397 -16.87 -12.20 15.46
C GLU A 397 -16.17 -13.09 16.51
N ILE A 398 -15.86 -12.53 17.68
CA ILE A 398 -15.34 -13.28 18.84
C ILE A 398 -16.30 -14.38 19.29
N ALA A 399 -17.60 -14.14 19.26
CA ALA A 399 -18.62 -15.11 19.66
C ALA A 399 -18.81 -16.20 18.61
N SER A 400 -18.66 -15.87 17.32
CA SER A 400 -18.81 -16.81 16.19
C SER A 400 -17.61 -17.76 16.01
N ASP A 401 -16.43 -17.41 16.53
CA ASP A 401 -15.21 -18.25 16.47
C ASP A 401 -15.10 -19.25 17.66
N LYS A 402 -16.11 -19.27 18.55
CA LYS A 402 -16.27 -20.28 19.61
C LYS A 402 -17.14 -21.43 19.12
#